data_AF-A0A537BPP9-F1
#
_entry.id   AF-A0A537BPP9-F1
#
_cell.length_a   1.000
_cell.length_b   1.000
_cell.length_c   1.000
_cell.angle_alpha   90.00
_cell.angle_beta   90.00
_cell.angle_gamma   90.00
#
_symmetry.space_group_name_H-M   'P 1'
#
loop_
_entity.id
_entity.type
_entity.pdbx_description
1 polymer ?
#
loop_
_entity_poly.entity_id
_entity_poly.type
_entity_poly.pdbx_seq_one_letter_code
_entity_poly.pdbx_strand_id
1 'polypeptide(L)'
;ISDHFAIIPTLQAPKQLNEAEQKLYDMVVRRFLAVFYPAAEYLQTTRITRVGEHHFKTEGKVLQNPGWLAVYGRASGEDNENL
;
A
#
# COMPACT_ATOMS: atom_id res chain seq x y z
N ILE A 1 16.09 -10.30 -18.91
CA ILE A 1 15.34 -11.09 -17.90
C ILE A 1 16.13 -12.37 -17.73
N SER A 2 16.72 -12.60 -16.55
CA SER A 2 17.42 -13.85 -16.23
C SER A 2 16.42 -14.95 -15.89
N ASP A 3 16.92 -16.17 -15.68
CA ASP A 3 16.23 -17.47 -15.76
C ASP A 3 14.91 -17.67 -14.98
N HIS A 4 14.51 -16.71 -14.15
CA HIS A 4 13.28 -16.79 -13.36
C HIS A 4 12.49 -15.48 -13.37
N PHE A 5 11.17 -15.62 -13.39
CA PHE A 5 10.21 -14.53 -13.23
C PHE A 5 9.87 -14.32 -11.74
N ALA A 6 9.11 -13.25 -11.47
CA ALA A 6 8.54 -13.03 -10.14
C ALA A 6 7.64 -14.19 -9.71
N ILE A 7 7.58 -14.45 -8.40
CA ILE A 7 6.68 -15.44 -7.82
C ILE A 7 5.23 -14.95 -7.98
N ILE A 8 4.41 -15.74 -8.66
CA ILE A 8 3.00 -15.45 -8.94
C ILE A 8 2.13 -16.67 -8.59
N PRO A 9 0.86 -16.47 -8.25
CA PRO A 9 -0.05 -17.60 -8.08
C PRO A 9 -0.23 -18.35 -9.40
N THR A 10 -0.36 -19.67 -9.31
CA THR A 10 -0.68 -20.52 -10.47
C THR A 10 -2.20 -20.66 -10.63
N LEU A 11 -2.64 -21.27 -11.73
CA LEU A 11 -4.06 -21.53 -11.98
C LEU A 11 -4.65 -22.65 -11.09
N GLN A 12 -3.79 -23.41 -10.42
CA GLN A 12 -4.22 -24.50 -9.55
C GLN A 12 -4.49 -23.96 -8.14
N ALA A 13 -5.74 -24.06 -7.69
CA ALA A 13 -6.08 -23.72 -6.32
C ALA A 13 -5.37 -24.66 -5.32
N PRO A 14 -4.71 -24.12 -4.29
CA PRO A 14 -4.05 -24.94 -3.28
C PRO A 14 -5.08 -25.72 -2.44
N LYS A 15 -4.67 -26.87 -1.91
CA LYS A 15 -5.49 -27.69 -1.02
C LYS A 15 -4.71 -27.98 0.26
N GLN A 16 -5.40 -27.99 1.40
CA GLN A 16 -4.84 -28.38 2.70
C GLN A 16 -3.58 -27.61 3.11
N LEU A 17 -3.60 -26.28 2.98
CA LEU A 17 -2.52 -25.44 3.48
C LEU A 17 -2.57 -25.37 5.01
N ASN A 18 -1.41 -25.44 5.65
CA ASN A 18 -1.29 -25.03 7.04
C ASN A 18 -1.38 -23.50 7.15
N GLU A 19 -1.48 -22.98 8.39
CA GLU A 19 -1.66 -21.55 8.61
C GLU A 19 -0.55 -20.69 8.01
N ALA A 20 0.71 -21.14 8.12
CA ALA A 20 1.86 -20.39 7.60
C ALA A 20 1.86 -20.36 6.07
N GLU A 21 1.55 -21.49 5.44
CA GLU A 21 1.43 -21.61 3.98
C GLU A 21 0.27 -20.78 3.45
N GLN A 22 -0.88 -20.78 4.14
CA GLN A 22 -2.03 -19.96 3.76
C GLN A 22 -1.69 -18.46 3.82
N LYS A 23 -1.02 -18.01 4.90
CA LYS A 23 -0.57 -16.61 5.03
C LYS A 23 0.40 -16.21 3.91
N LEU A 24 1.33 -17.09 3.55
CA LEU A 24 2.27 -16.83 2.47
C LEU A 24 1.56 -16.81 1.11
N TYR A 25 0.65 -17.75 0.86
CA TYR A 25 -0.15 -17.80 -0.36
C TYR A 25 -0.99 -16.53 -0.51
N ASP A 26 -1.70 -16.11 0.53
CA ASP A 26 -2.50 -14.88 0.55
C ASP A 26 -1.63 -13.64 0.28
N MET A 27 -0.41 -13.58 0.83
CA MET A 27 0.53 -12.49 0.58
C MET A 27 0.90 -12.40 -0.90
N VAL A 28 1.25 -13.54 -1.51
CA VAL A 28 1.62 -13.63 -2.93
C VAL A 28 0.43 -13.25 -3.82
N VAL A 29 -0.77 -13.77 -3.53
CA VAL A 29 -1.99 -13.46 -4.28
C VAL A 29 -2.35 -11.98 -4.18
N ARG A 30 -2.38 -11.41 -2.97
CA ARG A 30 -2.67 -9.98 -2.77
C ARG A 30 -1.65 -9.11 -3.49
N ARG A 31 -0.37 -9.46 -3.44
CA ARG A 31 0.69 -8.72 -4.14
C ARG A 31 0.52 -8.78 -5.65
N PHE A 32 0.18 -9.95 -6.20
CA PHE A 32 -0.09 -10.11 -7.61
C PHE A 32 -1.30 -9.31 -8.06
N LEU A 33 -2.41 -9.36 -7.31
CA LEU A 33 -3.63 -8.60 -7.62
C LEU A 33 -3.40 -7.08 -7.56
N ALA A 34 -2.62 -6.61 -6.58
CA ALA A 34 -2.30 -5.20 -6.41
C ALA A 34 -1.65 -4.54 -7.65
N VAL A 35 -0.93 -5.31 -8.49
CA VAL A 35 -0.31 -4.79 -9.73
C VAL A 35 -1.33 -4.35 -10.77
N PHE A 36 -2.55 -4.89 -10.72
CA PHE A 36 -3.64 -4.53 -11.65
C PHE A 36 -4.47 -3.35 -11.17
N TYR A 37 -4.20 -2.82 -9.97
CA TYR A 37 -4.88 -1.66 -9.42
C TYR A 37 -4.11 -0.38 -9.77
N PRO A 38 -4.81 0.78 -9.83
CA PRO A 38 -4.14 2.06 -10.04
C PRO A 38 -3.21 2.40 -8.85
N ALA A 39 -2.35 3.40 -9.07
CA ALA A 39 -1.53 3.96 -8.00
C ALA A 39 -2.42 4.50 -6.87
N ALA A 40 -1.92 4.42 -5.64
CA ALA A 40 -2.51 5.13 -4.52
C ALA A 40 -2.23 6.64 -4.67
N GLU A 41 -3.26 7.46 -4.54
CA GLU A 41 -3.17 8.91 -4.69
C GLU A 41 -3.36 9.61 -3.36
N TYR A 42 -2.41 10.47 -3.03
CA TYR A 42 -2.38 11.20 -1.77
C TYR A 42 -2.41 12.70 -2.02
N LEU A 43 -3.16 13.41 -1.19
CA LEU A 43 -3.06 14.85 -1.06
C LEU A 43 -1.99 15.18 -0.01
N GLN A 44 -0.84 15.69 -0.45
CA GLN A 44 0.20 16.20 0.42
C GLN A 44 0.04 17.71 0.58
N THR A 45 -0.10 18.16 1.83
CA THR A 45 -0.20 19.58 2.17
C THR A 45 1.02 19.97 2.99
N THR A 46 1.82 20.91 2.48
CA THR A 46 2.95 21.49 3.22
C THR A 46 2.62 22.94 3.57
N ARG A 47 2.73 23.27 4.85
CA ARG A 47 2.57 24.63 5.36
C ARG A 47 3.89 25.09 5.96
N ILE A 48 4.36 26.26 5.51
CA ILE A 48 5.50 26.94 6.13
C ILE A 48 4.98 28.09 6.96
N THR A 49 5.13 28.00 8.28
CA THR A 49 4.77 29.06 9.23
C THR A 49 6.03 29.85 9.56
N ARG A 50 5.99 31.18 9.41
CA ARG A 50 7.09 32.07 9.78
C ARG A 50 6.81 32.75 11.12
N VAL A 51 7.78 32.73 12.02
CA VAL A 51 7.75 33.44 13.31
C VAL A 51 9.07 34.19 13.47
N GLY A 52 9.05 35.50 13.24
CA GLY A 52 10.27 36.30 13.13
C GLY A 52 11.17 35.79 12.00
N GLU A 53 12.40 35.41 12.35
CA GLU A 53 13.39 34.84 11.43
C GLU A 53 13.27 33.31 11.27
N HIS A 54 12.47 32.65 12.11
CA HIS A 54 12.35 31.20 12.12
C HIS A 54 11.24 30.72 11.19
N HIS A 55 11.51 29.58 10.54
CA HIS A 55 10.58 28.90 9.65
C HIS A 55 10.23 27.53 10.23
N PHE A 56 8.94 27.25 10.35
CA PHE A 56 8.41 25.97 10.82
C PHE A 56 7.68 25.29 9.67
N LYS A 57 7.99 24.02 9.44
CA LYS A 57 7.34 23.19 8.43
C LYS A 57 6.29 22.31 9.11
N THR A 58 5.06 22.35 8.63
CA THR A 58 4.01 21.39 8.97
C THR A 58 3.61 20.65 7.71
N GLU A 59 3.49 19.33 7.79
CA GLU A 59 3.03 18.50 6.68
C GLU A 59 1.80 17.70 7.10
N GLY A 60 0.87 17.57 6.16
CA GLY A 60 -0.27 16.66 6.25
C GLY A 60 -0.32 15.80 5.00
N LYS A 61 -0.74 14.56 5.15
CA LYS A 61 -0.92 13.60 4.06
C LYS A 61 -2.26 12.92 4.22
N VAL A 62 -3.07 12.92 3.16
CA VAL A 62 -4.40 12.29 3.17
C VAL A 62 -4.52 11.37 1.96
N LEU A 63 -4.83 10.10 2.20
CA LEU A 63 -5.17 9.15 1.14
C LEU A 63 -6.51 9.52 0.50
N GLN A 64 -6.47 9.98 -0.75
CA GLN A 64 -7.66 10.35 -1.52
C GLN A 64 -8.22 9.12 -2.25
N ASN A 65 -7.36 8.44 -3.02
CA ASN A 65 -7.71 7.22 -3.74
C ASN A 65 -6.76 6.08 -3.30
N PRO A 66 -7.28 5.02 -2.66
CA PRO A 66 -6.43 3.95 -2.12
C PRO A 66 -5.68 3.15 -3.19
N GLY A 67 -6.21 3.06 -4.42
CA GLY A 67 -5.60 2.30 -5.50
C GLY A 67 -5.25 0.87 -5.06
N TRP A 68 -4.02 0.45 -5.30
CA TRP A 68 -3.51 -0.87 -4.91
C TRP A 68 -3.57 -1.15 -3.39
N LEU A 69 -3.61 -0.13 -2.54
CA LEU A 69 -3.73 -0.32 -1.08
C LEU A 69 -5.10 -0.89 -0.67
N ALA A 70 -6.13 -0.75 -1.53
CA ALA A 70 -7.44 -1.33 -1.28
C ALA A 70 -7.38 -2.86 -1.17
N VAL A 71 -6.46 -3.52 -1.89
CA VAL A 71 -6.23 -4.98 -1.81
C VAL A 71 -5.75 -5.41 -0.41
N TYR A 72 -5.12 -4.48 0.31
CA TYR A 72 -4.68 -4.66 1.69
C TYR A 72 -5.68 -4.13 2.72
N GLY A 73 -6.86 -3.70 2.29
CA GLY A 73 -7.95 -3.26 3.15
C GLY A 73 -7.89 -1.79 3.58
N ARG A 74 -7.05 -0.95 2.95
CA ARG A 74 -7.03 0.50 3.24
C ARG A 74 -8.12 1.24 2.48
N ALA A 75 -8.81 2.15 3.16
CA ALA A 75 -9.83 3.03 2.58
C ALA A 75 -9.38 4.51 2.52
N SER A 76 -10.07 5.30 1.70
CA SER A 76 -9.88 6.76 1.65
C SER A 76 -10.10 7.38 3.04
N GLY A 77 -9.23 8.31 3.42
CA GLY A 77 -9.29 8.97 4.74
C GLY A 77 -8.68 8.17 5.91
N GLU A 78 -8.27 6.92 5.70
CA GLU A 78 -7.57 6.11 6.71
C GLU A 78 -6.05 6.35 6.68
N ASP A 79 -5.65 7.56 7.05
CA ASP A 79 -4.24 7.93 7.28
C ASP A 79 -4.14 8.84 8.54
N ASN A 80 -4.68 8.38 9.66
CA ASN A 80 -4.46 8.98 10.98
C ASN A 80 -3.76 7.99 11.92
N GLU A 81 -2.69 7.35 11.46
CA GLU A 81 -1.73 6.72 12.37
C GLU A 81 -0.34 7.31 12.09
N ASN A 82 0.18 8.01 13.09
CA ASN A 82 1.51 8.64 13.21
C ASN A 82 1.60 10.14 12.85
N LEU A 83 0.96 10.97 13.68
CA LEU A 83 1.55 12.23 14.14
C LEU A 83 1.96 12.08 15.61
#